data_AF-A0A1B0B4U7-F1
#
_entry.id   AF-A0A1B0B4U7-F1
#
_cell.length_a   1.000
_cell.length_b   1.000
_cell.length_c   1.000
_cell.angle_alpha   90.00
_cell.angle_beta   90.00
_cell.angle_gamma   90.00
#
_symmetry.space_group_name_H-M   'P 1'
#
loop_
_entity.id
_entity.type
_entity.pdbx_description
1 polymer ?
#
loop_
_entity_poly.entity_id
_entity_poly.type
_entity_poly.pdbx_seq_one_letter_code
_entity_poly.pdbx_strand_id
1 'polypeptide(L)'
;MSQRQKFEYIILQLKYEYICAKNKLATCIRNCQSPSEHIPDKKDWALSVLKRDKDRHLCNALVNYTIWIIPVNNVALLTTYGYSFDKVLLIFGYNKIYWTYYDDHHIVQGSSNIAVTCCGCCLNRHYPKIVKKVQTCLKESKFIFTDLIYINGTLQVPDLRSSPELEEM
;
A
#
# COMPACT_ATOMS: atom_id res chain seq x y z
N MET A 1 -27.93 23.46 7.80
CA MET A 1 -26.68 23.02 7.16
C MET A 1 -26.42 21.59 7.58
N SER A 2 -26.28 20.63 6.65
CA SER A 2 -25.88 19.27 7.03
C SER A 2 -24.43 19.27 7.51
N GLN A 3 -24.12 18.43 8.51
CA GLN A 3 -22.73 18.24 8.93
C GLN A 3 -21.97 17.58 7.77
N ARG A 4 -20.92 18.25 7.26
CA ARG A 4 -19.98 17.61 6.31
C ARG A 4 -19.41 16.37 7.00
N GLN A 5 -19.59 15.20 6.38
CA GLN A 5 -18.98 13.97 6.87
C GLN A 5 -17.47 14.16 6.97
N LYS A 6 -16.86 13.61 8.03
CA LYS A 6 -15.40 13.61 8.19
C LYS A 6 -14.88 12.22 7.86
N PHE A 7 -13.85 12.14 7.03
CA PHE A 7 -13.15 10.90 6.71
C PHE A 7 -11.66 11.07 6.99
N GLU A 8 -11.02 10.03 7.50
CA GLU A 8 -9.56 9.99 7.73
C GLU A 8 -8.96 8.88 6.88
N TYR A 9 -8.13 9.24 5.90
CA TYR A 9 -7.26 8.28 5.25
C TYR A 9 -6.15 7.88 6.22
N ILE A 10 -6.10 6.59 6.56
CA ILE A 10 -4.94 6.03 7.23
C ILE A 10 -3.96 5.56 6.14
N ILE A 11 -2.70 5.92 6.29
CA ILE A 11 -1.63 5.52 5.39
C ILE A 11 -0.53 4.88 6.23
N LEU A 12 -0.07 3.70 5.83
CA LEU A 12 0.92 2.90 6.55
C LEU A 12 2.06 2.54 5.61
N GLN A 13 3.25 3.03 5.90
CA GLN A 13 4.48 2.59 5.28
C GLN A 13 5.23 1.70 6.27
N LEU A 14 5.53 0.46 5.89
CA LEU A 14 6.61 -0.30 6.51
C LEU A 14 7.86 -0.14 5.66
N LYS A 15 9.01 0.01 6.31
CA LYS A 15 10.33 0.11 5.68
C LYS A 15 11.27 -0.87 6.36
N TYR A 16 11.99 -1.68 5.58
CA TYR A 16 13.03 -2.55 6.10
C TYR A 16 14.15 -1.70 6.72
N GLU A 17 14.44 -1.95 8.00
CA GLU A 17 15.58 -1.35 8.68
C GLU A 17 16.24 -2.38 9.60
N TYR A 18 17.57 -2.41 9.59
CA TYR A 18 18.34 -3.29 10.47
C TYR A 18 18.37 -2.75 11.90
N ILE A 19 17.43 -3.21 12.72
CA ILE A 19 17.31 -2.83 14.14
C ILE A 19 18.33 -3.62 14.97
N CYS A 20 19.56 -3.11 15.00
CA CYS A 20 20.61 -3.56 15.92
C CYS A 20 20.27 -3.17 17.38
N ALA A 21 20.75 -3.93 18.37
CA ALA A 21 20.58 -3.61 19.80
C ALA A 21 21.17 -2.24 20.22
N LYS A 22 22.10 -1.69 19.42
CA LYS A 22 22.63 -0.32 19.55
C LYS A 22 21.75 0.74 18.88
N ASN A 23 20.93 0.36 17.91
CA ASN A 23 20.12 1.25 17.07
C ASN A 23 18.69 1.40 17.61
N LYS A 24 18.57 1.74 18.91
CA LYS A 24 17.29 1.81 19.65
C LYS A 24 16.35 2.96 19.21
N LEU A 25 16.75 3.76 18.23
CA LEU A 25 16.06 4.96 17.77
C LEU A 25 15.19 4.74 16.52
N ALA A 26 15.02 3.49 16.08
CA ALA A 26 14.05 3.07 15.05
C ALA A 26 12.61 3.34 15.54
N THR A 27 12.24 4.61 15.56
CA THR A 27 11.05 5.13 16.22
C THR A 27 9.92 5.17 15.20
N CYS A 28 8.80 4.55 15.55
CA CYS A 28 7.59 4.60 14.75
C CYS A 28 7.10 6.06 14.63
N ILE A 29 7.10 6.61 13.41
CA ILE A 29 6.67 7.99 13.14
C ILE A 29 5.17 7.98 12.87
N ARG A 30 4.44 8.91 13.50
CA ARG A 30 3.05 9.25 13.17
C ARG A 30 2.99 10.72 12.78
N ASN A 31 2.42 11.01 11.61
CA ASN A 31 2.14 12.37 11.16
C ASN A 31 0.66 12.50 10.76
N CYS A 32 0.06 13.68 10.94
CA CYS A 32 -1.31 14.01 10.54
C CYS A 32 -1.37 15.04 9.39
N GLN A 33 -0.24 15.28 8.72
CA GLN A 33 -0.09 16.18 7.57
C GLN A 33 -0.41 15.50 6.23
N SER A 34 -0.37 16.28 5.14
CA SER A 34 -0.60 15.80 3.77
C SER A 34 0.44 14.74 3.36
N PRO A 35 0.03 13.65 2.66
CA PRO A 35 0.95 12.62 2.17
C PRO A 35 1.98 13.10 1.16
N SER A 36 1.79 14.27 0.56
CA SER A 36 2.69 14.90 -0.42
C SER A 36 4.10 15.22 0.10
N GLU A 37 4.29 15.23 1.42
CA GLU A 37 5.53 15.59 2.12
C GLU A 37 6.28 14.39 2.72
N HIS A 38 5.57 13.28 3.02
CA HIS A 38 6.09 12.18 3.86
C HIS A 38 6.18 10.82 3.13
N ILE A 39 5.82 10.77 1.85
CA ILE A 39 5.84 9.54 1.02
C ILE A 39 6.52 9.85 -0.33
N PRO A 40 7.84 10.12 -0.37
CA PRO A 40 8.52 10.54 -1.60
C PRO A 40 8.46 9.50 -2.72
N ASP A 41 8.94 8.28 -2.47
CA ASP A 41 9.15 7.22 -3.48
C ASP A 41 7.91 6.81 -4.29
N LYS A 42 6.71 6.98 -3.73
CA LYS A 42 5.42 6.59 -4.32
C LYS A 42 4.36 7.70 -4.22
N LYS A 43 4.80 8.96 -4.13
CA LYS A 43 3.95 10.15 -3.99
C LYS A 43 2.82 10.19 -5.03
N ASP A 44 3.16 10.14 -6.31
CA ASP A 44 2.19 10.35 -7.39
C ASP A 44 1.18 9.20 -7.47
N TRP A 45 1.64 7.95 -7.25
CA TRP A 45 0.76 6.81 -7.12
C TRP A 45 -0.23 7.00 -5.96
N ALA A 46 0.27 7.34 -4.76
CA ALA A 46 -0.55 7.53 -3.57
C ALA A 46 -1.58 8.66 -3.77
N LEU A 47 -1.17 9.80 -4.31
CA LEU A 47 -2.06 10.92 -4.64
C LEU A 47 -3.10 10.52 -5.70
N SER A 48 -2.75 9.71 -6.70
CA SER A 48 -3.69 9.21 -7.71
C SER A 48 -4.75 8.26 -7.12
N VAL A 49 -4.37 7.45 -6.13
CA VAL A 49 -5.28 6.55 -5.40
C VAL A 49 -6.24 7.37 -4.54
N LEU A 50 -5.69 8.25 -3.70
CA LEU A 50 -6.45 9.11 -2.79
C LEU A 50 -7.44 10.02 -3.55
N LYS A 51 -7.02 10.59 -4.69
CA LYS A 51 -7.91 11.40 -5.54
C LYS A 51 -9.05 10.56 -6.10
N ARG A 52 -8.76 9.41 -6.73
CA ARG A 52 -9.80 8.54 -7.33
C ARG A 52 -10.81 8.03 -6.30
N ASP A 53 -10.34 7.63 -5.12
CA ASP A 53 -11.22 7.18 -4.03
C ASP A 53 -12.07 8.34 -3.48
N LYS A 54 -11.46 9.52 -3.28
CA LYS A 54 -12.18 10.72 -2.83
C LYS A 54 -13.25 11.18 -3.82
N ASP A 55 -12.90 11.31 -5.09
CA ASP A 55 -13.79 11.80 -6.15
C ASP A 55 -15.01 10.86 -6.32
N ARG A 56 -14.82 9.55 -6.07
CA ARG A 56 -15.86 8.52 -6.22
C ARG A 56 -16.76 8.34 -4.99
N HIS A 57 -16.24 8.54 -3.78
CA HIS A 57 -16.92 8.13 -2.54
C HIS A 57 -17.04 9.24 -1.47
N LEU A 58 -16.24 10.31 -1.56
CA LEU A 58 -16.07 11.30 -0.49
C LEU A 58 -16.14 12.76 -1.01
N CYS A 59 -16.84 12.99 -2.12
CA CYS A 59 -16.94 14.29 -2.79
C CYS A 59 -17.41 15.44 -1.87
N ASN A 60 -18.28 15.14 -0.89
CA ASN A 60 -18.81 16.10 0.09
C ASN A 60 -18.16 15.99 1.50
N ALA A 61 -17.12 15.17 1.66
CA ALA A 61 -16.48 14.94 2.95
C ALA A 61 -15.27 15.86 3.20
N LEU A 62 -15.08 16.23 4.47
CA LEU A 62 -13.81 16.78 4.94
C LEU A 62 -12.83 15.62 5.12
N VAL A 63 -11.71 15.67 4.41
CA VAL A 63 -10.70 14.61 4.39
C VAL A 63 -9.50 15.01 5.24
N ASN A 64 -9.15 14.15 6.20
CA ASN A 64 -7.92 14.19 6.99
C ASN A 64 -7.00 13.02 6.60
N TYR A 65 -5.74 13.07 7.05
CA TYR A 65 -4.75 12.02 6.83
C TYR A 65 -4.06 11.68 8.16
N THR A 66 -3.84 10.40 8.44
CA THR A 66 -2.88 9.91 9.45
C THR A 66 -1.90 8.99 8.74
N ILE A 67 -0.61 9.36 8.73
CA ILE A 67 0.49 8.61 8.13
C ILE A 67 1.30 7.96 9.24
N TRP A 68 1.56 6.66 9.10
CA TRP A 68 2.43 5.88 9.96
C TRP A 68 3.62 5.39 9.14
N ILE A 69 4.84 5.68 9.59
CA ILE A 69 6.07 5.09 9.04
C ILE A 69 6.66 4.21 10.14
N ILE A 70 6.73 2.91 9.87
CA ILE A 70 7.16 1.90 10.85
C ILE A 70 8.40 1.18 10.32
N PRO A 71 9.57 1.37 10.94
CA PRO A 71 10.74 0.57 10.62
C PRO A 71 10.51 -0.88 11.09
N VAL A 72 10.81 -1.85 10.23
CA VAL A 72 10.63 -3.28 10.51
C VAL A 72 11.89 -4.07 10.15
N ASN A 73 12.27 -5.02 11.02
CA ASN A 73 13.30 -6.02 10.75
C ASN A 73 12.73 -7.39 10.34
N ASN A 74 11.40 -7.56 10.39
CA ASN A 74 10.73 -8.79 10.03
C ASN A 74 10.45 -8.83 8.52
N VAL A 75 11.41 -9.38 7.77
CA VAL A 75 11.36 -9.54 6.30
C VAL A 75 10.07 -10.22 5.84
N ALA A 76 9.50 -11.16 6.61
CA ALA A 76 8.27 -11.85 6.25
C ALA A 76 7.02 -10.95 6.16
N LEU A 77 7.06 -9.71 6.65
CA LEU A 77 6.01 -8.70 6.43
C LEU A 77 6.18 -7.95 5.10
N LEU A 78 7.34 -8.07 4.47
CA LEU A 78 7.71 -7.42 3.21
C LEU A 78 7.86 -8.44 2.06
N THR A 79 7.82 -9.74 2.36
CA THR A 79 7.83 -10.82 1.36
C THR A 79 6.44 -11.06 0.76
N THR A 80 6.32 -11.11 -0.56
CA THR A 80 5.15 -11.69 -1.26
C THR A 80 5.59 -12.46 -2.50
N TYR A 81 4.87 -13.53 -2.85
CA TYR A 81 5.22 -14.45 -3.95
C TYR A 81 6.68 -14.98 -3.95
N GLY A 82 7.29 -15.10 -2.77
CA GLY A 82 8.69 -15.53 -2.62
C GLY A 82 9.74 -14.42 -2.82
N TYR A 83 9.34 -13.24 -3.31
CA TYR A 83 10.19 -12.06 -3.42
C TYR A 83 10.08 -11.18 -2.18
N SER A 84 11.19 -10.58 -1.73
CA SER A 84 11.23 -9.70 -0.54
C SER A 84 11.57 -8.28 -0.92
N PHE A 85 10.66 -7.35 -0.62
CA PHE A 85 10.79 -5.93 -0.94
C PHE A 85 11.39 -5.14 0.24
N ASP A 86 11.95 -3.96 -0.03
CA ASP A 86 12.41 -3.04 1.04
C ASP A 86 11.25 -2.34 1.75
N LYS A 87 10.15 -2.06 1.03
CA LYS A 87 9.08 -1.18 1.51
C LYS A 87 7.71 -1.77 1.14
N VAL A 88 6.72 -1.55 2.00
CA VAL A 88 5.31 -1.67 1.61
C VAL A 88 4.53 -0.46 2.09
N LEU A 89 3.74 0.12 1.21
CA LEU A 89 2.86 1.25 1.48
C LEU A 89 1.41 0.78 1.32
N LEU A 90 0.59 0.98 2.35
CA LEU A 90 -0.83 0.65 2.40
C LEU A 90 -1.63 1.94 2.58
N ILE A 91 -2.69 2.12 1.79
CA ILE A 91 -3.65 3.23 1.91
C ILE A 91 -5.01 2.63 2.24
N PHE A 92 -5.58 3.04 3.37
CA PHE A 92 -6.89 2.62 3.83
C PHE A 92 -7.90 3.64 3.30
N GLY A 93 -8.50 3.32 2.15
CA GLY A 93 -9.54 4.13 1.52
C GLY A 93 -10.94 3.80 2.04
N TYR A 94 -11.96 4.34 1.39
CA TYR A 94 -13.33 4.30 1.88
C TYR A 94 -13.89 2.87 2.07
N ASN A 95 -13.65 1.98 1.10
CA ASN A 95 -14.11 0.59 1.10
C ASN A 95 -12.98 -0.43 0.79
N LYS A 96 -11.77 0.05 0.53
CA LYS A 96 -10.63 -0.72 0.04
C LYS A 96 -9.36 -0.40 0.80
N ILE A 97 -8.51 -1.40 0.96
CA ILE A 97 -7.08 -1.17 1.17
C ILE A 97 -6.41 -1.27 -0.19
N TYR A 98 -5.64 -0.23 -0.53
CA TYR A 98 -4.71 -0.21 -1.64
C TYR A 98 -3.31 -0.48 -1.10
N TRP A 99 -2.47 -1.17 -1.87
CA TRP A 99 -1.09 -1.43 -1.46
C TRP A 99 -0.13 -1.34 -2.63
N THR A 100 1.12 -1.01 -2.31
CA THR A 100 2.28 -1.19 -3.17
C THR A 100 3.41 -1.77 -2.32
N TYR A 101 3.85 -2.99 -2.63
CA TYR A 101 5.17 -3.48 -2.23
C TYR A 101 6.17 -2.94 -3.25
N TYR A 102 7.35 -2.51 -2.80
CA TYR A 102 8.36 -1.97 -3.70
C TYR A 102 9.77 -1.91 -3.10
N ASP A 103 10.75 -1.96 -3.99
CA ASP A 103 12.14 -1.58 -3.80
C ASP A 103 12.56 -0.66 -4.97
N ASP A 104 13.86 -0.52 -5.20
CA ASP A 104 14.41 0.33 -6.27
C ASP A 104 14.25 -0.28 -7.68
N HIS A 105 13.92 -1.57 -7.79
CA HIS A 105 13.83 -2.32 -9.04
C HIS A 105 12.46 -2.97 -9.28
N HIS A 106 11.72 -3.31 -8.23
CA HIS A 106 10.47 -4.08 -8.31
C HIS A 106 9.30 -3.36 -7.65
N ILE A 107 8.10 -3.58 -8.20
CA ILE A 107 6.85 -3.00 -7.70
C ILE A 107 5.74 -4.05 -7.83
N VAL A 108 4.97 -4.29 -6.77
CA VAL A 108 3.74 -5.10 -6.80
C VAL A 108 2.60 -4.30 -6.19
N GLN A 109 1.61 -3.95 -7.00
CA GLN A 109 0.46 -3.12 -6.62
C GLN A 109 -0.84 -3.91 -6.61
N GLY A 110 -1.80 -3.45 -5.80
CA GLY A 110 -3.13 -4.04 -5.76
C GLY A 110 -4.10 -3.28 -4.87
N SER A 111 -5.34 -3.77 -4.85
CA SER A 111 -6.34 -3.33 -3.86
C SER A 111 -7.38 -4.42 -3.63
N SER A 112 -7.97 -4.45 -2.43
CA SER A 112 -9.09 -5.34 -2.12
C SER A 112 -9.96 -4.76 -0.99
N ASN A 113 -11.20 -5.24 -0.92
CA ASN A 113 -12.17 -4.91 0.11
C ASN A 113 -11.83 -5.66 1.41
N ILE A 114 -10.81 -5.22 2.13
CA ILE A 114 -10.33 -5.88 3.36
C ILE A 114 -10.98 -5.22 4.59
N ALA A 115 -11.84 -5.96 5.28
CA ALA A 115 -12.40 -5.51 6.55
C ALA A 115 -11.29 -5.39 7.63
N VAL A 116 -11.03 -4.16 8.07
CA VAL A 116 -10.10 -3.83 9.16
C VAL A 116 -10.78 -2.99 10.22
N THR A 117 -10.61 -3.42 11.47
CA THR A 117 -11.08 -2.75 12.68
C THR A 117 -9.89 -2.28 13.50
N CYS A 118 -9.36 -1.09 13.20
CA CYS A 118 -8.35 -0.43 14.03
C CYS A 118 -8.56 1.09 14.02
N CYS A 119 -8.45 1.75 15.17
CA CYS A 119 -8.23 3.20 15.16
C CYS A 119 -6.86 3.50 14.56
N GLY A 120 -6.73 4.68 13.92
CA GLY A 120 -5.42 5.22 13.55
C GLY A 120 -4.46 5.30 14.74
N CYS A 121 -4.96 5.36 15.98
CA CYS A 121 -4.18 5.39 17.22
C CYS A 121 -3.45 4.10 17.60
N CYS A 122 -3.92 2.92 17.16
CA CYS A 122 -3.39 1.61 17.58
C CYS A 122 -2.66 0.87 16.45
N LEU A 123 -2.43 1.52 15.31
CA LEU A 123 -1.90 0.86 14.11
C LEU A 123 -0.55 0.18 14.35
N ASN A 124 0.33 0.80 15.15
CA ASN A 124 1.63 0.21 15.56
C ASN A 124 1.49 -1.16 16.28
N ARG A 125 0.34 -1.49 16.88
CA ARG A 125 0.08 -2.83 17.49
C ARG A 125 -0.62 -3.80 16.53
N HIS A 126 -1.29 -3.30 15.50
CA HIS A 126 -2.15 -4.11 14.63
C HIS A 126 -1.62 -4.32 13.21
N TYR A 127 -0.64 -3.51 12.77
CA TYR A 127 -0.07 -3.60 11.43
C TYR A 127 0.39 -5.01 11.01
N PRO A 128 0.98 -5.89 11.87
CA PRO A 128 1.41 -7.21 11.42
C PRO A 128 0.23 -8.11 11.04
N LYS A 129 -0.94 -7.92 11.68
CA LYS A 129 -2.16 -8.65 11.34
C LYS A 129 -2.79 -8.12 10.03
N ILE A 130 -2.72 -6.81 9.80
CA ILE A 130 -3.28 -6.18 8.60
C ILE A 130 -2.44 -6.54 7.37
N VAL A 131 -1.11 -6.45 7.47
CA VAL A 131 -0.20 -6.84 6.38
C VAL A 131 -0.33 -8.32 6.05
N LYS A 132 -0.45 -9.21 7.05
CA LYS A 132 -0.77 -10.62 6.80
C LYS A 132 -2.09 -10.82 6.06
N LYS A 133 -3.15 -10.05 6.37
CA LYS A 133 -4.41 -10.09 5.59
C LYS A 133 -4.17 -9.67 4.13
N VAL A 134 -3.41 -8.60 3.89
CA VAL A 134 -3.05 -8.15 2.52
C VAL A 134 -2.26 -9.23 1.77
N GLN A 135 -1.28 -9.87 2.42
CA GLN A 135 -0.51 -10.99 1.85
C GLN A 135 -1.38 -12.22 1.57
N THR A 136 -2.38 -12.50 2.41
CA THR A 136 -3.36 -13.58 2.15
C THR A 136 -4.23 -13.23 0.94
N CYS A 137 -4.79 -12.02 0.88
CA CYS A 137 -5.56 -11.58 -0.28
C CYS A 137 -4.72 -11.66 -1.57
N LEU A 138 -3.46 -11.22 -1.55
CA LEU A 138 -2.52 -11.37 -2.67
C LEU A 138 -2.36 -12.83 -3.14
N LYS A 139 -2.24 -13.78 -2.21
CA LYS A 139 -2.13 -15.22 -2.56
C LYS A 139 -3.41 -15.82 -3.12
N GLU A 140 -4.57 -15.40 -2.62
CA GLU A 140 -5.89 -15.92 -3.02
C GLU A 140 -6.37 -15.33 -4.35
N SER A 141 -6.09 -14.05 -4.57
CA SER A 141 -6.30 -13.42 -5.86
C SER A 141 -5.31 -14.01 -6.87
N LYS A 142 -5.86 -14.59 -7.93
CA LYS A 142 -5.15 -14.78 -9.19
C LYS A 142 -4.89 -13.40 -9.80
N PHE A 143 -4.00 -12.60 -9.19
CA PHE A 143 -3.49 -11.40 -9.84
C PHE A 143 -2.79 -11.85 -11.11
N ILE A 144 -3.45 -11.61 -12.25
CA ILE A 144 -2.76 -11.51 -13.52
C ILE A 144 -1.74 -10.40 -13.30
N PHE A 145 -0.47 -10.76 -13.37
CA PHE A 145 0.64 -9.84 -13.17
C PHE A 145 0.65 -8.83 -14.32
N THR A 146 -0.09 -7.73 -14.16
CA THR A 146 0.17 -6.51 -14.92
C THR A 146 1.50 -5.94 -14.40
N ASP A 147 2.56 -6.31 -15.10
CA ASP A 147 3.92 -5.76 -15.12
C ASP A 147 4.99 -6.43 -14.21
N LEU A 148 5.69 -7.44 -14.78
CA LEU A 148 6.99 -7.98 -14.35
C LEU A 148 7.97 -7.97 -15.56
N ILE A 149 9.23 -7.48 -15.56
CA ILE A 149 10.09 -7.60 -16.79
C ILE A 149 11.60 -7.85 -16.55
N TYR A 150 12.38 -8.61 -17.37
CA TYR A 150 11.95 -9.65 -18.36
C TYR A 150 12.73 -9.88 -19.66
N ILE A 151 14.03 -9.53 -19.77
CA ILE A 151 15.03 -10.21 -20.63
C ILE A 151 16.41 -10.11 -19.93
N ASN A 152 17.32 -11.07 -20.11
CA ASN A 152 18.70 -11.11 -19.57
C ASN A 152 18.89 -11.11 -18.03
N GLY A 153 17.83 -11.34 -17.22
CA GLY A 153 17.96 -11.71 -15.79
C GLY A 153 16.82 -11.26 -14.85
N THR A 154 15.56 -11.72 -15.04
CA THR A 154 14.31 -11.33 -14.29
C THR A 154 13.07 -12.25 -14.60
N LEU A 155 11.80 -11.84 -14.33
CA LEU A 155 10.51 -12.46 -14.77
C LEU A 155 9.61 -11.46 -15.57
N GLN A 156 8.60 -11.88 -16.37
CA GLN A 156 8.25 -11.25 -17.69
C GLN A 156 6.80 -10.70 -17.94
N VAL A 157 6.64 -9.59 -18.73
CA VAL A 157 5.34 -9.06 -19.19
C VAL A 157 5.23 -8.95 -20.71
N PRO A 158 4.20 -9.59 -21.27
CA PRO A 158 3.60 -9.23 -22.55
C PRO A 158 2.79 -7.92 -22.44
N ASP A 159 2.84 -7.10 -23.48
CA ASP A 159 1.92 -5.97 -23.67
C ASP A 159 0.51 -6.50 -23.98
N LEU A 160 -0.49 -6.10 -23.21
CA LEU A 160 -1.89 -6.56 -23.36
C LEU A 160 -2.59 -6.02 -24.62
N ARG A 161 -1.92 -5.17 -25.42
CA ARG A 161 -2.46 -4.61 -26.68
C ARG A 161 -2.23 -5.47 -27.92
N SER A 162 -1.52 -6.60 -27.81
CA SER A 162 -1.18 -7.47 -28.94
C SER A 162 -1.79 -8.86 -28.88
N SER A 163 -2.72 -9.13 -27.95
CA SER A 163 -3.56 -10.34 -27.99
C SER A 163 -4.81 -10.09 -28.85
N PRO A 164 -5.05 -10.82 -29.96
CA PRO A 164 -6.22 -10.63 -30.81
C PRO A 164 -7.55 -11.09 -30.19
N GLU A 165 -7.52 -11.68 -28.99
CA GLU A 165 -8.65 -12.42 -28.39
C GLU A 165 -9.61 -11.56 -27.56
N LEU A 166 -9.67 -10.24 -27.80
CA LEU A 166 -10.56 -9.30 -27.09
C LEU A 166 -11.49 -8.49 -28.01
N GLU A 167 -11.62 -8.86 -29.30
CA GLU A 167 -12.65 -8.29 -30.19
C GLU A 167 -13.97 -9.08 -30.23
N GLU A 168 -14.07 -10.26 -29.58
CA GLU A 168 -15.31 -11.06 -29.51
C GLU A 168 -15.63 -11.58 -28.08
N MET A 169 -16.10 -10.69 -27.19
CA MET A 169 -16.93 -11.02 -26.00
C MET A 169 -17.83 -9.86 -25.57
#